data_AF-A0A965W4Z3-F1
#
_entry.id   AF-A0A965W4Z3-F1
#
_cell.length_a   1.000
_cell.length_b   1.000
_cell.length_c   1.000
_cell.angle_alpha   90.00
_cell.angle_beta   90.00
_cell.angle_gamma   90.00
#
_symmetry.space_group_name_H-M   'P 1'
#
loop_
_entity.id
_entity.type
_entity.pdbx_description
1 polymer ?
#
loop_
_entity_poly.entity_id
_entity_poly.type
_entity_poly.pdbx_seq_one_letter_code
_entity_poly.pdbx_strand_id
1 'polypeptide(L)'
;MPFPHSGLHAEWSMRDVDGTSHTSSVDIRFENEGYTAQGTLGADRAQFVLRLSATLIVQQFMLFRDMDEPDLWLGRDRSGRWGEINGAHRPDLDGCSDIALRMTPLPRQSSASVCRCTSGMPRA
;
A
#
# COMPACT_ATOMS: atom_id res chain seq x y z
N MET A 1 -5.86 -18.01 10.74
CA MET A 1 -4.56 -18.59 10.39
C MET A 1 -3.49 -17.68 11.00
N PRO A 2 -2.63 -18.12 11.94
CA PRO A 2 -1.51 -17.29 12.35
C PRO A 2 -0.53 -17.21 11.17
N PHE A 3 -0.17 -16.01 10.74
CA PHE A 3 0.90 -15.83 9.76
C PHE A 3 2.22 -16.32 10.37
N PRO A 4 3.11 -16.95 9.59
CA PRO A 4 4.40 -17.36 10.09
C PRO A 4 5.18 -16.14 10.60
N HIS A 5 5.88 -16.29 11.72
CA HIS A 5 6.80 -15.27 12.24
C HIS A 5 7.99 -15.02 11.29
N SER A 6 8.28 -15.99 10.40
CA SER A 6 9.16 -15.76 9.26
C SER A 6 8.41 -14.92 8.23
N GLY A 7 8.98 -13.77 7.85
CA GLY A 7 8.38 -12.88 6.87
C GLY A 7 7.93 -13.60 5.59
N LEU A 8 6.88 -13.07 4.96
CA LEU A 8 6.36 -13.56 3.69
C LEU A 8 6.92 -12.72 2.56
N HIS A 9 7.55 -13.36 1.58
CA HIS A 9 7.96 -12.74 0.34
C HIS A 9 7.04 -13.19 -0.79
N ALA A 10 6.59 -12.28 -1.64
CA ALA A 10 5.88 -12.59 -2.87
C ALA A 10 6.37 -11.71 -4.02
N GLU A 11 6.50 -12.30 -5.20
CA GLU A 11 6.88 -11.63 -6.44
C GLU A 11 5.88 -11.99 -7.54
N TRP A 12 5.58 -11.04 -8.40
CA TRP A 12 4.72 -11.24 -9.55
C TRP A 12 5.18 -10.39 -10.73
N SER A 13 4.87 -10.84 -11.95
CA SER A 13 5.09 -10.07 -13.17
C SER A 13 3.75 -9.70 -13.80
N MET A 14 3.56 -8.42 -14.13
CA MET A 14 2.47 -7.97 -14.99
C MET A 14 3.00 -7.71 -16.39
N ARG A 15 2.20 -8.08 -17.41
CA ARG A 15 2.48 -7.75 -18.81
C ARG A 15 1.51 -6.68 -19.29
N ASP A 16 2.05 -5.61 -19.88
CA ASP A 16 1.28 -4.54 -20.51
C ASP A 16 0.81 -4.90 -21.93
N VAL A 17 -0.06 -4.05 -22.48
CA VAL A 17 -0.68 -4.25 -23.81
C VAL A 17 0.36 -4.26 -24.94
N ASP A 18 1.46 -3.54 -24.77
CA ASP A 18 2.59 -3.50 -25.71
C ASP A 18 3.51 -4.74 -25.59
N GLY A 19 3.24 -5.64 -24.65
CA GLY A 19 4.04 -6.83 -24.38
C GLY A 19 5.19 -6.63 -23.39
N THR A 20 5.39 -5.42 -22.87
CA THR A 20 6.39 -5.12 -21.84
C THR A 20 6.03 -5.84 -20.53
N SER A 21 7.01 -6.44 -19.86
CA SER A 21 6.83 -7.16 -18.60
C SER A 21 7.45 -6.39 -17.44
N HIS A 22 6.67 -6.16 -16.39
CA HIS A 22 7.07 -5.46 -15.18
C HIS A 22 6.99 -6.39 -13.98
N THR A 23 8.10 -6.60 -13.30
CA THR A 23 8.16 -7.38 -12.05
C THR A 23 7.91 -6.47 -10.85
N SER A 24 7.15 -6.97 -9.90
CA SER A 24 6.86 -6.31 -8.63
C SER A 24 6.98 -7.31 -7.50
N SER A 25 7.34 -6.85 -6.32
CA SER A 25 7.60 -7.69 -5.16
C SER A 25 7.07 -7.07 -3.88
N VAL A 26 6.83 -7.90 -2.87
CA VAL A 26 6.46 -7.47 -1.52
C VAL A 26 7.09 -8.39 -0.49
N ASP A 27 7.65 -7.78 0.55
CA ASP A 27 8.09 -8.43 1.78
C ASP A 27 7.16 -7.99 2.91
N ILE A 28 6.57 -8.96 3.61
CA ILE A 28 5.65 -8.74 4.73
C ILE A 28 6.28 -9.31 5.99
N ARG A 29 6.36 -8.50 7.04
CA ARG A 29 6.89 -8.90 8.36
C ARG A 29 5.90 -8.54 9.46
N PHE A 30 5.79 -9.40 10.46
CA PHE A 30 5.05 -9.09 11.68
C PHE A 30 6.01 -8.52 12.73
N GLU A 31 5.83 -7.26 13.09
CA GLU A 31 6.72 -6.50 13.98
C GLU A 31 5.86 -5.53 14.80
N ASN A 32 6.16 -5.35 16.09
CA ASN A 32 5.46 -4.40 16.97
C ASN A 32 3.92 -4.55 16.96
N GLU A 33 3.43 -5.79 17.09
CA GLU A 33 1.98 -6.11 17.12
C GLU A 33 1.20 -5.74 15.85
N GLY A 34 1.90 -5.54 14.73
CA GLY A 34 1.30 -5.25 13.43
C GLY A 34 2.09 -5.87 12.28
N TYR A 35 1.58 -5.67 11.06
CA TYR A 35 2.28 -6.07 9.85
C TYR A 35 2.89 -4.87 9.15
N THR A 36 4.07 -5.07 8.60
CA THR A 36 4.75 -4.13 7.71
C THR A 36 4.92 -4.82 6.37
N ALA A 37 4.32 -4.27 5.33
CA ALA A 37 4.53 -4.71 3.96
C ALA A 37 5.31 -3.63 3.23
N GLN A 38 6.44 -3.99 2.63
CA GLN A 38 7.23 -3.10 1.79
C GLN A 38 7.50 -3.77 0.46
N GLY A 39 7.53 -3.01 -0.63
CA GLY A 39 7.61 -3.63 -1.93
C GLY A 39 7.90 -2.66 -3.06
N THR A 40 8.03 -3.22 -4.25
CA THR A 40 8.31 -2.49 -5.49
C THR A 40 7.15 -2.66 -6.47
N LEU A 41 6.88 -1.61 -7.24
CA LEU A 41 5.90 -1.56 -8.33
C LEU A 41 6.66 -1.30 -9.63
N GLY A 42 7.02 -2.36 -10.34
CA GLY A 42 7.94 -2.27 -11.49
C GLY A 42 7.48 -1.37 -12.63
N ALA A 43 6.16 -1.33 -12.91
CA ALA A 43 5.61 -0.50 -13.99
C ALA A 43 5.66 1.00 -13.64
N ASP A 44 5.39 1.31 -12.38
CA ASP A 44 5.40 2.69 -11.87
C ASP A 44 6.80 3.14 -11.43
N ARG A 45 7.80 2.24 -11.49
CA ARG A 45 9.14 2.43 -10.92
C ARG A 45 9.11 2.96 -9.48
N ALA A 46 8.12 2.53 -8.71
CA ALA A 46 7.84 3.03 -7.39
C ALA A 46 8.11 1.97 -6.31
N GLN A 47 8.30 2.42 -5.08
CA GLN A 47 8.36 1.60 -3.89
C GLN A 47 7.25 2.04 -2.93
N PHE A 48 6.78 1.11 -2.10
CA PHE A 48 5.77 1.42 -1.11
C PHE A 48 6.10 0.80 0.24
N VAL A 49 5.56 1.41 1.28
CA VAL A 49 5.49 0.83 2.63
C VAL A 49 4.07 0.97 3.15
N LEU A 50 3.53 -0.13 3.68
CA LEU A 50 2.22 -0.25 4.31
C LEU A 50 2.41 -0.72 5.75
N ARG A 51 1.81 0.00 6.70
CA ARG A 51 1.67 -0.46 8.09
C ARG A 51 0.22 -0.86 8.32
N LEU A 52 0.05 -2.07 8.84
CA LEU A 52 -1.24 -2.68 9.13
C LEU A 52 -1.30 -3.08 10.61
N SER A 53 -2.47 -2.98 11.22
CA SER A 53 -2.73 -3.59 12.52
C SER A 53 -2.66 -5.13 12.45
N ALA A 54 -2.63 -5.80 13.61
CA ALA A 54 -2.80 -7.25 13.70
C ALA A 54 -4.09 -7.78 13.04
N THR A 55 -5.11 -6.93 12.87
CA THR A 55 -6.38 -7.26 12.19
C THR A 55 -6.40 -6.85 10.72
N LEU A 56 -5.24 -6.54 10.14
CA LEU A 56 -5.03 -6.18 8.73
C LEU A 56 -5.66 -4.85 8.30
N ILE A 57 -6.13 -4.02 9.24
CA ILE A 57 -6.54 -2.65 8.92
C ILE A 57 -5.31 -1.79 8.63
N VAL A 58 -5.28 -1.10 7.49
CA VAL A 58 -4.20 -0.17 7.12
C VAL A 58 -4.21 1.04 8.04
N GLN A 59 -3.05 1.36 8.60
CA GLN A 59 -2.84 2.51 9.48
C GLN A 59 -2.02 3.59 8.79
N GLN A 60 -1.09 3.19 7.92
CA GLN A 60 -0.18 4.10 7.24
C GLN A 60 0.21 3.57 5.87
N PHE A 61 0.38 4.48 4.92
CA PHE A 61 0.87 4.19 3.58
C PHE A 61 1.87 5.25 3.13
N MET A 62 2.99 4.80 2.59
CA MET A 62 4.02 5.64 2.01
C MET A 62 4.31 5.16 0.60
N LEU A 63 4.45 6.09 -0.34
CA LEU A 63 4.83 5.84 -1.73
C LEU A 63 6.08 6.66 -2.06
N PHE A 64 7.04 5.99 -2.70
CA PHE A 64 8.31 6.55 -3.14
C PHE A 64 8.40 6.32 -4.64
N ARG A 65 8.35 7.37 -5.47
CA ARG A 65 8.54 7.21 -6.92
C ARG A 65 9.99 7.49 -7.31
N ASP A 66 10.41 8.75 -7.17
CA ASP A 66 11.70 9.22 -7.68
C ASP A 66 12.59 9.86 -6.59
N MET A 67 12.15 9.84 -5.32
CA MET A 67 12.79 10.55 -4.22
C MET A 67 13.16 9.60 -3.08
N ASP A 68 14.16 9.99 -2.28
CA ASP A 68 14.57 9.28 -1.06
C ASP A 68 13.52 9.42 0.06
N GLU A 69 12.71 10.48 0.00
CA GLU A 69 11.57 10.72 0.89
C GLU A 69 10.24 10.32 0.21
N PRO A 70 9.23 9.87 0.98
CA PRO A 70 7.94 9.51 0.41
C PRO A 70 7.23 10.74 -0.14
N ASP A 71 6.79 10.65 -1.39
CA ASP A 71 6.09 11.75 -2.07
C ASP A 71 4.57 11.74 -1.85
N LEU A 72 4.07 10.64 -1.27
CA LEU A 72 2.73 10.51 -0.70
C LEU A 72 2.86 9.75 0.61
N TRP A 73 2.42 10.38 1.69
CA TRP A 73 2.46 9.79 3.03
C TRP A 73 1.10 9.97 3.71
N LEU A 74 0.32 8.88 3.73
CA LEU A 74 -1.01 8.82 4.30
C LEU A 74 -1.00 8.15 5.67
N GLY A 75 -1.80 8.70 6.58
CA GLY A 75 -2.13 8.12 7.88
C GLY A 75 -3.64 7.99 8.05
N ARG A 76 -4.07 6.92 8.70
CA ARG A 76 -5.47 6.67 9.08
C ARG A 76 -5.62 6.76 10.59
N ASP A 77 -6.53 7.61 11.05
CA ASP A 77 -6.84 7.68 12.48
C ASP A 77 -7.77 6.53 12.94
N ARG A 78 -8.00 6.43 14.25
CA ARG A 78 -8.85 5.38 14.83
C ARG A 78 -10.32 5.50 14.44
N SER A 79 -10.78 6.70 14.04
CA SER A 79 -12.14 6.93 13.54
C SER A 79 -12.31 6.55 12.07
N GLY A 80 -11.20 6.26 11.39
CA GLY A 80 -11.17 5.89 9.99
C GLY A 80 -11.11 7.05 9.02
N ARG A 81 -10.70 8.22 9.51
CA ARG A 81 -10.37 9.34 8.64
C ARG A 81 -8.94 9.23 8.16
N TRP A 82 -8.71 9.71 6.94
CA TRP A 82 -7.41 9.69 6.31
C TRP A 82 -6.85 11.08 6.15
N GLY A 83 -5.54 11.23 6.32
CA GLY A 83 -4.86 12.47 6.05
C GLY A 83 -3.42 12.25 5.65
N GLU A 84 -2.80 13.29 5.13
CA GLU A 84 -1.38 13.32 4.82
C GLU A 84 -0.58 13.80 6.03
N ILE A 85 0.70 13.45 6.10
CA ILE A 85 1.56 13.81 7.24
C ILE A 85 1.72 15.33 7.41
N ASN A 86 1.52 16.11 6.33
CA ASN A 86 1.50 17.58 6.35
C ASN A 86 0.22 18.16 7.01
N GLY A 87 -0.72 17.31 7.43
CA GLY A 87 -1.98 17.70 8.05
C GLY A 87 -3.16 17.85 7.09
N ALA A 88 -2.97 17.64 5.78
CA ALA A 88 -4.07 17.70 4.81
C ALA A 88 -5.03 16.53 5.01
N HIS A 89 -6.32 16.81 5.21
CA HIS A 89 -7.36 15.78 5.31
C HIS A 89 -7.70 15.24 3.91
N ARG A 90 -7.93 13.92 3.83
CA ARG A 90 -8.26 13.17 2.60
C ARG A 90 -9.64 12.52 2.76
N PRO A 91 -10.73 13.33 2.73
CA PRO A 91 -12.10 12.85 2.90
C PRO A 91 -12.52 11.85 1.82
N ASP A 92 -11.88 11.91 0.65
CA ASP A 92 -12.06 10.94 -0.44
C ASP A 92 -11.70 9.51 -0.04
N LEU A 93 -10.92 9.35 1.04
CA LEU A 93 -10.49 8.05 1.55
C LEU A 93 -11.18 7.64 2.86
N ASP A 94 -11.97 8.51 3.47
CA ASP A 94 -12.60 8.26 4.77
C ASP A 94 -13.48 7.00 4.73
N GLY A 95 -13.37 6.18 5.77
CA GLY A 95 -14.08 4.89 5.87
C GLY A 95 -13.36 3.71 5.23
N CYS A 96 -12.31 3.94 4.43
CA CYS A 96 -11.50 2.85 3.91
C CYS A 96 -10.65 2.18 5.00
N SER A 97 -10.58 0.85 4.97
CA SER A 97 -9.71 0.01 5.80
C SER A 97 -8.51 -0.54 5.05
N ASP A 98 -8.57 -0.55 3.72
CA ASP A 98 -7.61 -1.18 2.84
C ASP A 98 -7.18 -0.23 1.72
N ILE A 99 -5.99 -0.48 1.16
CA ILE A 99 -5.46 0.23 -0.01
C ILE A 99 -5.25 -0.77 -1.14
N ALA A 100 -5.84 -0.49 -2.30
CA ALA A 100 -5.57 -1.19 -3.55
C ALA A 100 -4.56 -0.40 -4.38
N LEU A 101 -3.48 -1.07 -4.76
CA LEU A 101 -2.52 -0.59 -5.75
C LEU A 101 -2.88 -1.19 -7.10
N ARG A 102 -2.81 -0.38 -8.17
CA ARG A 102 -3.27 -0.76 -9.52
C ARG A 102 -2.58 -2.03 -10.08
N MET A 103 -1.42 -2.38 -9.53
CA MET A 103 -0.53 -3.40 -10.07
C MET A 103 -0.23 -4.55 -9.10
N THR A 104 -0.99 -4.71 -8.00
CA THR A 104 -0.82 -5.86 -7.09
C THR A 104 -1.77 -7.01 -7.46
N PRO A 105 -1.34 -8.28 -7.43
CA PRO A 105 -2.16 -9.45 -7.73
C PRO A 105 -3.09 -9.79 -6.56
N LEU A 106 -3.06 -8.99 -5.49
CA LEU A 106 -3.93 -9.15 -4.35
C LEU A 106 -5.39 -9.01 -4.85
N PRO A 107 -6.23 -10.05 -4.66
CA PRO A 107 -7.62 -9.96 -5.03
C PRO A 107 -8.22 -8.74 -4.34
N ARG A 108 -9.11 -8.01 -5.05
CA ARG A 108 -9.97 -7.04 -4.38
C ARG A 108 -10.64 -7.78 -3.24
N GLN A 109 -10.34 -7.41 -2.00
CA GLN A 109 -11.23 -7.80 -0.92
C GLN A 109 -12.57 -7.19 -1.27
N SER A 110 -13.62 -8.01 -1.38
CA SER A 110 -14.99 -7.57 -1.68
C SER A 110 -15.61 -6.73 -0.55
N SER A 111 -14.80 -6.28 0.41
CA SER A 111 -15.19 -5.34 1.45
C SER A 111 -15.44 -3.96 0.83
N ALA A 112 -16.51 -3.30 1.26
CA ALA A 112 -16.95 -1.99 0.77
C ALA A 112 -15.97 -0.83 1.08
N SER A 113 -14.81 -1.11 1.68
CA SER A 113 -13.92 -0.13 2.31
C SER A 113 -12.49 -0.12 1.71
N VAL A 114 -12.35 -0.40 0.40
CA VAL A 114 -11.03 -0.38 -0.26
C VAL A 114 -10.82 0.92 -1.03
N CYS A 115 -9.78 1.66 -0.65
CA CYS A 115 -9.38 2.89 -1.33
C CYS A 115 -8.34 2.61 -2.41
N ARG A 116 -8.46 3.25 -3.57
CA ARG A 116 -7.43 3.17 -4.60
C ARG A 116 -6.34 4.20 -4.35
N CYS A 117 -5.13 3.74 -4.09
CA CYS A 117 -3.95 4.56 -4.31
C CYS A 117 -3.34 4.17 -5.66
N THR A 118 -3.17 5.17 -6.52
CA THR A 118 -2.48 5.00 -7.79
C THR A 118 -1.25 5.88 -7.81
N SER A 119 -0.21 5.47 -8.54
CA SER A 119 0.97 6.30 -8.85
C SER A 119 0.63 7.68 -9.43
N GLY A 120 -0.58 7.86 -9.99
CA GLY A 120 -1.11 9.15 -10.45
C GLY A 120 -1.72 10.05 -9.38
N MET A 121 -1.70 9.68 -8.08
CA MET A 121 -2.13 10.62 -7.03
C MET A 121 -1.18 11.83 -6.98
N PRO A 122 -1.74 13.04 -6.74
CA PRO A 122 -0.95 14.25 -6.62
C PRO A 122 0.06 14.09 -5.48
N ARG A 123 1.25 14.66 -5.70
CA ARG A 123 2.31 14.76 -4.69
C ARG A 123 1.84 15.71 -3.58
N ALA A 124 2.22 15.40 -2.34
CA ALA A 124 2.01 16.26 -1.18
C ALA A 124 2.84 17.57 -1.28
#